data_AF-A0A1I4ET96-F1
#
_entry.id   AF-A0A1I4ET96-F1
#
_cell.length_a   1.000
_cell.length_b   1.000
_cell.length_c   1.000
_cell.angle_alpha   90.00
_cell.angle_beta   90.00
_cell.angle_gamma   90.00
#
_symmetry.space_group_name_H-M   'P 1'
#
loop_
_entity.id
_entity.type
_entity.pdbx_description
1 polymer ?
#
loop_
_entity_poly.entity_id
_entity_poly.type
_entity_poly.pdbx_seq_one_letter_code
_entity_poly.pdbx_strand_id
1 'polypeptide(L)' 'MEELTEKAKTKDIVSVAESLGIKLTRTGQSYKGEWAGHDSFSFNPRKNTFDWYGRGLLGDTIDLVKTIKDVNFKGV' A
#
# COMPACT_ATOMS: atom_id res chain seq x y z
N MET A 1 -10.72 -27.47 -2.87
CA MET A 1 -10.63 -26.00 -3.06
C MET A 1 -10.11 -25.44 -1.74
N GLU A 2 -8.85 -25.74 -1.43
CA GLU A 2 -8.14 -25.19 -0.28
C GLU A 2 -7.65 -23.80 -0.68
N GLU A 3 -8.56 -22.83 -0.76
CA GLU A 3 -8.23 -21.45 -1.18
C GLU A 3 -8.92 -20.40 -0.28
N LEU A 4 -9.16 -20.77 0.98
CA LEU A 4 -9.69 -19.85 2.00
C LEU A 4 -8.80 -19.78 3.25
N THR A 5 -7.78 -20.64 3.35
CA THR A 5 -6.93 -20.78 4.55
C THR A 5 -5.78 -19.76 4.62
N GLU A 6 -5.58 -18.95 3.57
CA GLU A 6 -4.57 -17.88 3.54
C GLU A 6 -5.15 -16.50 3.94
N LYS A 7 -6.44 -16.42 4.30
CA LYS A 7 -7.09 -15.18 4.77
C LYS A 7 -6.84 -14.86 6.26
N ALA A 8 -5.98 -15.62 6.93
CA ALA A 8 -5.86 -15.58 8.37
C ALA A 8 -4.41 -15.52 8.87
N LYS A 9 -3.73 -14.36 8.74
CA LYS A 9 -3.08 -13.68 9.90
C LYS A 9 -2.22 -12.43 9.65
N THR A 10 -1.99 -11.98 8.42
CA THR A 10 -1.29 -10.70 8.19
C THR A 10 -2.12 -9.87 7.24
N LYS A 11 -2.58 -8.67 7.67
CA LYS A 11 -3.25 -7.75 6.76
C LYS A 11 -2.30 -7.49 5.58
N ASP A 12 -2.72 -7.89 4.40
CA ASP A 12 -1.97 -7.70 3.17
C ASP A 12 -1.88 -6.20 2.86
N ILE A 13 -0.69 -5.73 2.46
CA ILE A 13 -0.45 -4.32 2.18
C ILE A 13 -1.31 -3.78 1.04
N VAL A 14 -1.72 -4.63 0.10
CA VAL A 14 -2.69 -4.31 -0.96
C VAL A 14 -4.03 -3.97 -0.30
N SER A 15 -4.55 -4.83 0.57
CA SER A 15 -5.82 -4.57 1.26
C SER A 15 -5.77 -3.32 2.15
N VAL A 16 -4.63 -3.05 2.78
CA VAL A 16 -4.42 -1.82 3.56
C VAL A 16 -4.43 -0.60 2.64
N ALA A 17 -3.70 -0.63 1.52
CA ALA A 17 -3.67 0.46 0.56
C ALA A 17 -5.06 0.73 -0.05
N GLU A 18 -5.80 -0.30 -0.42
CA GLU A 18 -7.19 -0.17 -0.90
C GLU A 18 -8.10 0.48 0.15
N SER A 19 -7.97 0.08 1.42
CA SER A 19 -8.72 0.65 2.54
C SER A 19 -8.40 2.13 2.78
N LEU A 20 -7.21 2.58 2.37
CA LEU A 20 -6.77 3.97 2.43
C LEU A 20 -7.21 4.79 1.20
N GLY A 21 -7.94 4.18 0.26
CA GLY A 21 -8.38 4.82 -0.98
C GLY A 21 -7.28 4.95 -2.03
N ILE A 22 -6.20 4.18 -1.92
CA ILE A 22 -5.15 4.10 -2.94
C ILE A 22 -5.65 3.22 -4.06
N LYS A 23 -5.61 3.72 -5.30
CA LYS A 23 -5.93 2.91 -6.47
C LYS A 23 -4.74 2.06 -6.82
N LEU A 24 -4.91 0.74 -6.82
CA LEU A 24 -3.84 -0.20 -7.11
C LEU A 24 -3.95 -0.76 -8.52
N THR A 25 -2.87 -0.66 -9.28
CA THR A 25 -2.72 -1.21 -10.62
C THR A 25 -1.67 -2.31 -10.60
N ARG A 26 -2.08 -3.56 -10.84
CA ARG A 26 -1.17 -4.71 -10.84
C ARG A 26 -0.13 -4.56 -11.96
N THR A 27 1.14 -4.61 -11.59
CA THR A 27 2.27 -4.49 -12.51
C THR A 27 3.25 -5.65 -12.30
N GLY A 28 3.04 -6.74 -13.03
CA GLY A 28 3.83 -7.97 -12.87
C GLY A 28 3.60 -8.63 -11.50
N GLN A 29 4.66 -8.68 -10.68
CA GLN A 29 4.65 -9.24 -9.32
C GLN A 29 4.44 -8.20 -8.21
N SER A 30 4.28 -6.93 -8.57
CA SER A 30 4.06 -5.81 -7.64
C SER A 30 2.81 -5.03 -8.05
N TYR A 31 2.34 -4.14 -7.19
CA TYR A 31 1.24 -3.22 -7.50
C TYR A 31 1.76 -1.80 -7.51
N LYS A 32 1.39 -1.02 -8.52
CA LYS A 32 1.55 0.43 -8.49
C LYS A 32 0.36 1.05 -7.81
N GLY A 33 0.58 2.08 -7.00
CA GLY A 33 -0.49 2.84 -6.37
C GLY A 33 -0.55 4.28 -6.85
N GLU A 34 -1.78 4.72 -7.07
CA GLU A 34 -2.13 6.11 -7.35
C GLU A 34 -2.99 6.63 -6.20
N TRP A 35 -2.51 7.67 -5.52
CA TRP A 35 -3.22 8.27 -4.38
C TRP A 35 -3.17 9.79 -4.46
N ALA A 36 -4.33 10.43 -4.31
CA ALA A 36 -4.48 11.89 -4.38
C ALA A 36 -3.83 12.56 -5.61
N GLY A 37 -3.76 11.86 -6.75
CA GLY A 37 -3.14 12.36 -7.99
C GLY A 37 -1.62 12.15 -8.08
N HIS A 38 -1.04 11.35 -7.18
CA HIS A 38 0.37 10.96 -7.22
C HIS A 38 0.55 9.48 -7.60
N ASP A 39 1.33 9.22 -8.65
CA ASP A 39 1.53 7.89 -9.24
C ASP A 39 2.87 7.23 -8.82
N SER A 40 3.26 7.44 -7.55
CA SER A 40 4.62 7.10 -7.09
C SER A 40 4.66 5.99 -6.04
N PHE A 41 3.55 5.30 -5.79
CA PHE A 41 3.56 4.16 -4.87
C PHE A 41 3.85 2.87 -5.61
N SER A 42 4.65 2.01 -4.98
CA SER A 42 4.87 0.63 -5.36
C SER A 42 4.65 -0.24 -4.14
N PHE A 43 3.90 -1.32 -4.29
CA PHE A 43 3.55 -2.25 -3.24
C PHE A 43 4.04 -3.64 -3.61
N ASN A 44 4.78 -4.24 -2.69
CA ASN A 44 5.28 -5.58 -2.83
C ASN A 44 4.48 -6.52 -1.91
N PRO A 45 3.46 -7.23 -2.43
CA PRO A 45 2.62 -8.11 -1.62
C PRO A 45 3.43 -9.27 -1.02
N ARG A 46 4.46 -9.74 -1.74
CA ARG A 46 5.33 -10.83 -1.27
C ARG A 46 6.16 -10.44 -0.05
N LYS A 47 6.61 -9.18 0.01
CA LYS A 47 7.38 -8.64 1.15
C LYS A 47 6.50 -7.94 2.17
N ASN A 48 5.22 -7.70 1.86
CA ASN A 48 4.29 -6.89 2.61
C ASN A 48 4.83 -5.46 2.89
N THR A 49 5.51 -4.87 1.91
CA THR A 49 6.15 -3.54 2.00
C THR A 49 5.69 -2.61 0.90
N PHE A 50 5.79 -1.30 1.13
CA PHE A 50 5.56 -0.26 0.14
C PHE A 50 6.80 0.61 -0.04
N ASP A 51 6.86 1.24 -1.21
CA ASP A 51 7.82 2.25 -1.59
C ASP A 51 7.06 3.42 -2.20
N TRP A 52 7.29 4.63 -1.69
CA TRP A 52 6.79 5.88 -2.23
C TRP A 52 7.95 6.70 -2.78
N TYR A 53 8.21 6.53 -4.08
CA TYR A 53 9.33 7.18 -4.77
C TYR A 53 9.28 8.70 -4.71
N GLY A 54 8.09 9.30 -4.77
CA GLY A 54 7.91 10.75 -4.73
C GLY A 54 8.33 11.42 -3.42
N ARG A 55 8.46 10.64 -2.32
CA ARG A 55 8.93 11.13 -1.02
C ARG A 55 10.15 10.40 -0.48
N GLY A 56 10.65 9.38 -1.18
CA GLY A 56 11.70 8.50 -0.67
C GLY A 56 11.30 7.76 0.60
N LEU A 57 10.01 7.52 0.81
CA LEU A 57 9.49 6.78 1.96
C LEU A 57 9.32 5.32 1.59
N LEU A 58 9.70 4.42 2.48
CA LEU A 58 9.52 2.98 2.31
C LEU A 58 9.26 2.37 3.69
N GLY A 59 8.56 1.25 3.72
CA GLY A 59 8.23 0.60 4.99
C GLY A 59 7.19 -0.49 4.85
N ASP A 60 6.62 -0.88 5.99
CA ASP A 60 5.59 -1.89 6.06
C ASP A 60 4.17 -1.29 6.00
N THR A 61 3.17 -2.15 6.22
CA THR A 61 1.76 -1.76 6.29
C THR A 61 1.45 -0.68 7.33
N ILE A 62 2.15 -0.65 8.47
CA ILE A 62 1.93 0.32 9.54
C ILE A 62 2.51 1.66 9.13
N ASP A 63 3.72 1.65 8.55
CA ASP A 63 4.36 2.86 8.05
C ASP A 63 3.56 3.50 6.90
N LEU A 64 2.91 2.68 6.05
CA LEU A 64 2.00 3.17 5.02
C LEU A 64 0.85 3.97 5.64
N VAL A 65 0.16 3.38 6.62
CA VAL A 65 -0.99 4.02 7.29
C VAL A 65 -0.55 5.31 7.98
N LYS A 66 0.58 5.29 8.69
CA LYS A 66 1.12 6.50 9.33
C LYS A 66 1.44 7.58 8.30
N THR A 67 2.08 7.20 7.21
CA THR A 67 2.48 8.11 6.12
C THR A 67 1.26 8.77 5.48
N ILE A 68 0.26 7.98 5.06
CA ILE A 68 -0.96 8.51 4.46
C ILE A 68 -1.73 9.41 5.45
N LYS A 69 -1.81 9.02 6.73
CA LYS A 69 -2.44 9.84 7.77
C LYS A 69 -1.70 11.16 7.98
N ASP A 70 -0.38 11.15 8.18
CA ASP A 70 0.43 12.38 8.38
C ASP A 70 0.26 13.36 7.22
N VAL A 71 0.22 12.84 5.98
CA VAL A 71 0.02 13.66 4.78
C VAL A 71 -1.40 14.23 4.73
N ASN A 72 -2.41 13.45 5.07
CA ASN A 72 -3.78 13.93 5.15
C ASN A 72 -3.95 15.02 6.23
N PHE A 73 -3.25 14.90 7.37
CA PHE A 73 -3.27 15.92 8.43
C PHE A 73 -2.55 17.22 8.06
N LYS A 74 -1.51 17.16 7.22
CA LYS A 74 -0.78 18.34 6.72
C LYS A 74 -1.44 18.99 5.49
N GLY A 75 -2.54 18.44 5.00
CA GLY A 75 -3.28 18.90 3.83
C GLY A 75 -4.45 19.86 4.12
N VAL A 76 -4.53 20.41 5.33
CA VAL A 76 -5.51 21.45 5.73
C VAL A 76 -4.84 22.79 6.00
#